data_AF-A0A964AX51-F1
#
_entry.id   AF-A0A964AX51-F1
#
_cell.length_a   1.000
_cell.length_b   1.000
_cell.length_c   1.000
_cell.angle_alpha   90.00
_cell.angle_beta   90.00
_cell.angle_gamma   90.00
#
_symmetry.space_group_name_H-M   'P 1'
#
loop_
_entity.id
_entity.type
_entity.pdbx_description
1 polymer ?
#
loop_
_entity_poly.entity_id
_entity_poly.type
_entity_poly.pdbx_seq_one_letter_code
_entity_poly.pdbx_strand_id
1 'polypeptide(L)'
;MFKKENKGFTIIEVLIVLAIAGLIMLIVFLAVPALQRNSRNTSIRNDAQLLAGGVGDHRSSYNGTTPTVGAGTGTITLTGGGTSTVTLNGSTPVAPVTALPTTASAVPGTLYVATGRDCNFVTSARTVAIWFVTETSGSGEALQCIEG
;
A
#
# COMPACT_ATOMS: atom_id res chain seq x y z
N MET A 1 54.44 -14.48 34.77
CA MET A 1 53.34 -14.92 35.65
C MET A 1 52.20 -13.90 35.53
N PHE A 2 51.21 -14.14 34.67
CA PHE A 2 50.09 -13.21 34.49
C PHE A 2 49.06 -13.46 35.60
N LYS A 3 48.96 -12.52 36.55
CA LYS A 3 47.98 -12.56 37.65
C LYS A 3 46.62 -12.15 37.09
N LYS A 4 45.67 -13.08 37.06
CA LYS A 4 44.28 -12.77 36.67
C LYS A 4 43.60 -12.05 37.82
N GLU A 5 43.21 -10.80 37.59
CA GLU A 5 42.33 -10.07 38.49
C GLU A 5 40.90 -10.55 38.26
N ASN A 6 40.31 -11.22 39.25
CA ASN A 6 38.91 -11.62 39.23
C ASN A 6 38.04 -10.39 39.55
N LYS A 7 37.85 -9.51 38.56
CA LYS A 7 36.83 -8.46 38.63
C LYS A 7 35.47 -9.12 38.39
N GLY A 8 34.76 -9.44 39.47
CA GLY A 8 33.38 -9.91 39.41
C GLY A 8 32.47 -8.78 38.94
N PHE A 9 31.58 -9.09 38.00
CA PHE A 9 30.56 -8.17 37.50
C PHE A 9 29.54 -7.89 38.62
N THR A 10 29.25 -6.62 38.88
CA THR A 10 28.44 -6.21 40.03
C THR A 10 26.97 -6.52 39.80
N ILE A 11 26.21 -6.95 40.82
CA ILE A 11 24.74 -7.17 40.68
C ILE A 11 24.05 -5.90 40.18
N ILE A 12 24.45 -4.73 40.70
CA ILE A 12 23.93 -3.43 40.26
C ILE A 12 24.21 -3.16 38.77
N GLU A 13 25.34 -3.63 38.26
CA GLU A 13 25.74 -3.48 36.86
C GLU A 13 24.82 -4.33 35.96
N VAL A 14 24.52 -5.56 36.36
CA VAL A 14 23.59 -6.42 35.63
C VAL A 14 22.18 -5.82 35.64
N LEU A 15 21.74 -5.28 36.77
CA LEU A 15 20.40 -4.70 36.90
C LEU A 15 20.20 -3.48 35.98
N ILE A 16 21.20 -2.60 35.87
CA ILE A 16 21.14 -1.44 34.99
C ILE A 16 21.07 -1.89 33.52
N VAL A 17 21.86 -2.90 33.13
CA VAL A 17 21.85 -3.43 31.76
C VAL A 17 20.50 -4.05 31.42
N LEU A 18 19.92 -4.85 32.32
CA LEU A 18 18.61 -5.45 32.11
C LEU A 18 17.49 -4.41 32.06
N ALA A 19 17.57 -3.34 32.86
CA ALA A 19 16.61 -2.25 32.84
C ALA A 19 16.61 -1.51 31.49
N ILE A 20 17.79 -1.17 30.96
CA ILE A 20 17.92 -0.51 29.66
C ILE A 20 17.48 -1.45 28.52
N ALA A 21 17.86 -2.73 28.59
CA ALA A 21 17.44 -3.73 27.59
C ALA A 21 15.91 -3.90 27.58
N GLY A 22 15.27 -3.94 28.74
CA GLY A 22 13.80 -4.01 28.86
C GLY A 22 13.10 -2.79 28.26
N LEU A 23 13.63 -1.58 28.51
CA LEU A 23 13.09 -0.34 27.95
C LEU A 23 13.18 -0.31 26.41
N ILE A 24 14.32 -0.71 25.84
CA ILE A 24 14.52 -0.74 24.38
C ILE A 24 13.56 -1.75 23.73
N MET A 25 13.42 -2.95 24.31
CA MET A 25 12.51 -3.98 23.79
C MET A 25 11.05 -3.48 23.73
N LEU A 26 10.62 -2.71 24.74
CA LEU A 26 9.28 -2.12 24.77
C LEU A 26 9.05 -1.17 23.57
N ILE A 27 10.01 -0.30 23.27
CA ILE A 27 9.92 0.63 22.14
C ILE A 27 9.92 -0.14 20.81
N VAL A 28 10.81 -1.12 20.65
CA VAL A 28 10.92 -1.91 19.41
C VAL A 28 9.63 -2.66 19.11
N PHE A 29 9.01 -3.28 20.12
CA PHE A 29 7.75 -4.01 19.92
C PHE A 29 6.57 -3.12 19.54
N LEU A 30 6.58 -1.85 19.94
CA LEU A 30 5.56 -0.90 19.51
C LEU A 30 5.87 -0.32 18.12
N ALA A 31 7.14 -0.04 17.83
CA ALA A 31 7.56 0.66 16.62
C ALA A 31 7.60 -0.24 15.36
N VAL A 32 8.14 -1.46 15.45
CA VAL A 32 8.25 -2.38 14.30
C VAL A 32 6.91 -2.67 13.63
N PRO A 33 5.82 -3.04 14.34
CA PRO A 33 4.54 -3.29 13.68
C PRO A 33 3.93 -2.02 13.07
N ALA A 34 4.22 -0.83 13.64
CA ALA A 34 3.78 0.44 13.05
C ALA A 34 4.51 0.73 11.73
N LEU A 35 5.82 0.48 11.66
CA LEU A 35 6.62 0.67 10.45
C LEU A 35 6.22 -0.29 9.32
N GLN A 36 5.94 -1.55 9.65
CA GLN A 36 5.48 -2.53 8.65
C GLN A 36 4.17 -2.10 8.00
N ARG A 37 3.20 -1.61 8.79
CA ARG A 37 1.93 -1.06 8.28
C ARG A 37 2.16 0.14 7.37
N ASN A 38 2.99 1.10 7.80
CA ASN A 38 3.28 2.28 7.00
C ASN A 38 3.96 1.94 5.68
N SER A 39 4.86 0.96 5.68
CA SER A 39 5.52 0.47 4.46
C SER A 39 4.52 -0.17 3.49
N ARG A 40 3.61 -1.04 3.96
CA ARG A 40 2.56 -1.64 3.13
C ARG A 40 1.61 -0.59 2.54
N ASN A 41 1.14 0.34 3.35
CA ASN A 41 0.28 1.45 2.91
C ASN A 41 0.96 2.32 1.86
N THR A 42 2.26 2.55 2.00
CA THR A 42 3.04 3.31 1.02
C THR A 42 3.17 2.53 -0.29
N SER A 43 3.44 1.23 -0.22
CA SER A 43 3.53 0.37 -1.41
C SER A 43 2.23 0.38 -2.23
N ILE A 44 1.09 0.13 -1.58
CA ILE A 44 -0.20 0.07 -2.28
C ILE A 44 -0.62 1.43 -2.86
N ARG A 45 -0.31 2.53 -2.15
CA ARG A 45 -0.56 3.88 -2.65
C ARG A 45 0.30 4.18 -3.88
N ASN A 46 1.57 3.78 -3.87
CA ASN A 46 2.45 3.95 -5.02
C ASN A 46 1.94 3.15 -6.23
N ASP A 47 1.47 1.90 -6.03
CA ASP A 47 0.90 1.10 -7.12
C ASP A 47 -0.38 1.73 -7.68
N ALA A 48 -1.25 2.27 -6.82
CA ALA A 48 -2.43 3.02 -7.26
C ALA A 48 -2.04 4.27 -8.09
N GLN A 49 -0.98 4.98 -7.71
CA GLN A 49 -0.45 6.12 -8.46
C GLN A 49 0.17 5.72 -9.80
N LEU A 50 0.89 4.60 -9.85
CA LEU A 50 1.43 4.05 -11.09
C LEU A 50 0.31 3.69 -12.07
N LEU A 51 -0.78 3.09 -11.56
CA LEU A 51 -1.95 2.79 -12.36
C LEU A 51 -2.65 4.06 -12.86
N ALA A 52 -2.83 5.07 -12.00
CA ALA A 52 -3.39 6.37 -12.40
C ALA A 52 -2.53 7.07 -13.47
N GLY A 53 -1.20 7.05 -13.31
CA GLY A 53 -0.26 7.59 -14.30
C GLY A 53 -0.38 6.86 -15.64
N GLY A 54 -0.44 5.52 -15.61
CA GLY A 54 -0.62 4.72 -16.82
C GLY A 54 -1.96 4.95 -17.53
N VAL A 55 -3.03 5.24 -16.79
CA VAL A 55 -4.30 5.71 -17.35
C VAL A 55 -4.10 7.05 -18.07
N GLY A 56 -3.41 8.00 -17.45
CA GLY A 56 -3.05 9.29 -18.06
C GLY A 56 -2.23 9.12 -19.35
N ASP A 57 -1.21 8.27 -19.34
CA ASP A 57 -0.37 7.97 -20.50
C ASP A 57 -1.16 7.31 -21.64
N HIS A 58 -2.07 6.40 -21.31
CA HIS A 58 -2.98 5.80 -22.29
C HIS A 58 -3.89 6.87 -22.91
N ARG A 59 -4.49 7.75 -22.11
CA ARG A 59 -5.32 8.86 -22.61
C ARG A 59 -4.51 9.78 -23.54
N SER A 60 -3.26 10.07 -23.21
CA SER A 60 -2.35 10.85 -24.07
C SER A 60 -2.08 10.14 -25.41
N SER A 61 -1.90 8.83 -25.38
CA SER A 61 -1.54 8.03 -26.56
C SER A 61 -2.72 7.73 -27.49
N TYR A 62 -3.96 7.63 -26.96
CA TYR A 62 -5.16 7.23 -27.71
C TYR A 62 -6.23 8.32 -27.74
N ASN A 63 -5.82 9.54 -28.09
CA ASN A 63 -6.72 10.68 -28.39
C ASN A 63 -7.71 11.02 -27.27
N GLY A 64 -7.28 10.94 -26.01
CA GLY A 64 -8.10 11.24 -24.83
C GLY A 64 -9.16 10.20 -24.49
N THR A 65 -9.12 9.02 -25.13
CA THR A 65 -10.02 7.90 -24.86
C THR A 65 -9.75 7.36 -23.45
N THR A 66 -10.79 7.29 -22.63
CA THR A 66 -10.69 6.71 -21.28
C THR A 66 -10.51 5.20 -21.42
N PRO A 67 -9.43 4.61 -20.87
CA PRO A 67 -9.24 3.17 -20.95
C PRO A 67 -10.26 2.43 -20.08
N THR A 68 -10.61 1.23 -20.53
CA THR A 68 -11.12 0.14 -19.70
C THR A 68 -9.92 -0.56 -19.05
N VAL A 69 -9.92 -0.64 -17.72
CA VAL A 69 -8.87 -1.31 -16.94
C VAL A 69 -9.24 -2.78 -16.77
N GLY A 70 -8.40 -3.68 -17.28
CA GLY A 70 -8.58 -5.11 -17.12
C GLY A 70 -8.30 -5.61 -15.70
N ALA A 71 -8.85 -6.78 -15.37
CA ALA A 71 -8.42 -7.51 -14.18
C ALA A 71 -7.03 -8.12 -14.42
N GLY A 72 -6.19 -8.17 -13.39
CA GLY A 72 -4.86 -8.74 -13.53
C GLY A 72 -4.05 -8.72 -12.24
N THR A 73 -2.79 -9.13 -12.34
CA THR A 73 -1.84 -9.10 -11.22
C THR A 73 -0.48 -8.68 -11.73
N GLY A 74 0.06 -7.61 -11.15
CA GLY A 74 1.34 -7.02 -11.57
C GLY A 74 1.26 -6.26 -12.89
N THR A 75 1.04 -6.93 -14.01
CA THR A 75 0.87 -6.27 -15.32
C THR A 75 -0.61 -6.18 -15.69
N ILE A 76 -1.08 -4.95 -15.84
CA ILE A 76 -2.49 -4.63 -16.12
C ILE A 76 -2.62 -4.12 -17.54
N THR A 77 -3.57 -4.67 -18.28
CA THR A 77 -3.87 -4.23 -19.64
C THR A 77 -4.95 -3.14 -19.62
N LEU A 78 -4.65 -2.03 -20.27
CA LEU A 78 -5.56 -0.93 -20.55
C LEU A 78 -6.05 -1.04 -21.99
N THR A 79 -7.35 -0.93 -22.21
CA THR A 79 -7.96 -1.07 -23.54
C THR A 79 -8.94 0.07 -23.83
N GLY A 80 -8.99 0.56 -25.07
CA GLY A 80 -9.92 1.63 -25.48
C GLY A 80 -9.27 2.56 -26.49
N GLY A 81 -9.71 2.53 -27.75
CA GLY A 81 -9.00 3.19 -28.85
C GLY A 81 -7.68 2.51 -29.26
N GLY A 82 -6.98 1.88 -28.31
CA GLY A 82 -5.89 0.93 -28.51
C GLY A 82 -5.58 0.13 -27.23
N THR A 83 -4.36 -0.39 -27.11
CA THR A 83 -3.95 -1.26 -25.98
C THR A 83 -2.63 -0.80 -25.39
N SER A 84 -2.56 -0.68 -24.07
CA SER A 84 -1.32 -0.45 -23.32
C SER A 84 -1.24 -1.35 -22.10
N THR A 85 -0.06 -1.44 -21.51
CA THR A 85 0.16 -2.21 -20.28
C THR A 85 0.81 -1.34 -19.22
N VAL A 86 0.35 -1.47 -17.99
CA VAL A 86 0.96 -0.84 -16.81
C VAL A 86 1.52 -1.95 -15.94
N THR A 87 2.79 -1.84 -15.55
CA THR A 87 3.44 -2.80 -14.64
C THR A 87 3.54 -2.16 -13.26
N LEU A 88 2.92 -2.80 -12.28
CA LEU A 88 2.93 -2.43 -10.86
C LEU A 88 4.11 -3.10 -10.15
N ASN A 89 4.42 -2.67 -8.92
CA ASN A 89 5.50 -3.30 -8.14
C ASN A 89 5.06 -4.68 -7.62
N GLY A 90 5.27 -5.72 -8.44
CA GLY A 90 5.12 -7.12 -8.03
C GLY A 90 3.73 -7.70 -8.30
N SER A 91 3.17 -8.43 -7.33
CA SER A 91 1.95 -9.23 -7.49
C SER A 91 0.69 -8.52 -6.98
N THR A 92 0.55 -7.22 -7.18
CA THR A 92 -0.65 -6.49 -6.76
C THR A 92 -1.84 -6.84 -7.66
N PRO A 93 -2.92 -7.43 -7.12
CA PRO A 93 -4.10 -7.71 -7.90
C PRO A 93 -4.90 -6.43 -8.17
N VAL A 94 -5.41 -6.33 -9.39
CA VAL A 94 -6.31 -5.26 -9.82
C VAL A 94 -7.63 -5.89 -10.25
N ALA A 95 -8.72 -5.39 -9.69
CA ALA A 95 -10.07 -5.89 -9.95
C ALA A 95 -10.98 -4.73 -10.40
N PRO A 96 -11.55 -4.79 -11.61
CA PRO A 96 -12.57 -3.83 -12.02
C PRO A 96 -13.85 -4.05 -11.19
N VAL A 97 -14.53 -2.95 -10.82
CA VAL A 97 -15.73 -2.97 -9.99
C VAL A 97 -16.89 -2.22 -10.64
N THR A 98 -18.11 -2.67 -10.33
CA THR A 98 -19.37 -2.07 -10.82
C THR A 98 -20.20 -1.43 -9.71
N ALA A 99 -19.74 -1.53 -8.45
CA ALA A 99 -20.29 -0.86 -7.29
C ALA A 99 -19.17 -0.22 -6.45
N LEU A 100 -19.51 0.79 -5.65
CA LEU A 100 -18.55 1.45 -4.76
C LEU A 100 -17.99 0.41 -3.76
N PRO A 101 -16.67 0.14 -3.77
CA PRO A 101 -16.09 -0.78 -2.80
C PRO A 101 -16.26 -0.24 -1.39
N THR A 102 -16.39 -1.15 -0.43
CA THR A 102 -16.46 -0.82 1.00
C THR A 102 -15.34 -1.54 1.74
N THR A 103 -14.95 -1.07 2.91
CA THR A 103 -13.96 -1.74 3.76
C THR A 103 -14.40 -3.15 4.18
N ALA A 104 -15.69 -3.48 4.12
CA ALA A 104 -16.19 -4.84 4.40
C ALA A 104 -16.01 -5.82 3.23
N SER A 105 -15.83 -5.32 2.01
CA SER A 105 -15.70 -6.13 0.78
C SER A 105 -14.30 -6.06 0.15
N ALA A 106 -13.47 -5.15 0.65
CA ALA A 106 -12.15 -4.90 0.11
C ALA A 106 -11.12 -5.82 0.78
N VAL A 107 -10.36 -6.55 -0.04
CA VAL A 107 -9.23 -7.36 0.40
C VAL A 107 -8.00 -6.45 0.51
N PRO A 108 -7.31 -6.40 1.66
CA PRO A 108 -6.08 -5.62 1.80
C PRO A 108 -5.05 -5.97 0.72
N GLY A 109 -4.47 -4.95 0.10
CA GLY A 109 -3.49 -5.10 -0.98
C GLY A 109 -4.05 -5.26 -2.39
N THR A 110 -5.38 -5.19 -2.58
CA THR A 110 -6.02 -5.18 -3.90
C THR A 110 -6.38 -3.76 -4.33
N LEU A 111 -6.16 -3.45 -5.61
CA LEU A 111 -6.67 -2.22 -6.23
C LEU A 111 -8.02 -2.51 -6.88
N TYR A 112 -9.03 -1.72 -6.54
CA TYR A 112 -10.36 -1.77 -7.14
C TYR A 112 -10.51 -0.62 -8.12
N VAL A 113 -10.96 -0.87 -9.34
CA VAL A 113 -10.96 0.15 -10.39
C VAL A 113 -12.33 0.27 -11.05
N ALA A 114 -12.82 1.48 -11.23
CA ALA A 114 -14.02 1.71 -12.03
C ALA A 114 -13.74 2.80 -13.07
N THR A 115 -14.03 2.46 -14.32
CA THR A 115 -13.84 3.34 -15.46
C THR A 115 -15.13 4.08 -15.73
N GLY A 116 -15.05 5.38 -16.01
CA GLY A 116 -16.25 6.19 -16.18
C GLY A 116 -16.87 6.61 -14.84
N ARG A 117 -16.10 6.55 -13.74
CA ARG A 117 -16.54 6.86 -12.37
C ARG A 117 -15.52 7.76 -11.70
N ASP A 118 -16.01 8.67 -10.85
CA ASP A 118 -15.20 9.44 -9.92
C ASP A 118 -15.03 8.69 -8.58
N CYS A 119 -14.26 9.26 -7.65
CA CYS A 119 -14.03 8.64 -6.34
C CYS A 119 -15.28 8.50 -5.47
N ASN A 120 -16.37 9.19 -5.81
CA ASN A 120 -17.69 9.11 -5.16
C ASN A 120 -18.65 8.16 -5.90
N PHE A 121 -18.15 7.39 -6.88
CA PHE A 121 -18.93 6.50 -7.72
C PHE A 121 -19.98 7.18 -8.62
N VAL A 122 -19.85 8.50 -8.81
CA VAL A 122 -20.67 9.28 -9.73
C VAL A 122 -20.18 9.03 -11.16
N THR A 123 -21.10 9.01 -12.13
CA THR A 123 -20.76 8.88 -13.54
C THR A 123 -19.86 10.03 -13.99
N SER A 124 -18.65 9.71 -14.44
CA SER A 124 -17.72 10.64 -15.07
C SER A 124 -16.97 9.94 -16.21
N ALA A 125 -17.42 10.14 -17.45
CA ALA A 125 -16.91 9.42 -18.63
C ALA A 125 -15.41 9.59 -18.90
N ARG A 126 -14.76 10.58 -18.28
CA ARG A 126 -13.34 10.91 -18.48
C ARG A 126 -12.43 10.49 -17.34
N THR A 127 -13.00 9.98 -16.26
CA THR A 127 -12.27 9.65 -15.03
C THR A 127 -12.22 8.14 -14.84
N VAL A 128 -11.08 7.67 -14.32
CA VAL A 128 -10.96 6.32 -13.77
C VAL A 128 -10.72 6.45 -12.27
N ALA A 129 -11.59 5.87 -11.46
CA ALA A 129 -11.42 5.85 -10.02
C ALA A 129 -10.75 4.55 -9.58
N ILE A 130 -9.75 4.69 -8.71
CA ILE A 130 -8.93 3.60 -8.19
C ILE A 130 -9.02 3.64 -6.67
N TRP A 131 -9.68 2.65 -6.08
CA TRP A 131 -9.81 2.48 -4.64
C TRP A 131 -8.83 1.45 -4.12
N PHE A 132 -8.32 1.69 -2.91
CA PHE A 132 -7.49 0.75 -2.17
C PHE A 132 -7.68 0.97 -0.68
N VAL A 133 -7.40 -0.06 0.10
CA VAL A 133 -7.50 0.00 1.57
C VAL A 133 -6.13 0.31 2.15
N THR A 134 -6.11 1.18 3.15
CA THR A 134 -4.94 1.45 4.00
C THR A 134 -5.24 1.09 5.45
N GLU A 135 -4.27 0.49 6.12
CA GLU A 135 -4.35 0.15 7.55
C GLU A 135 -4.13 1.42 8.38
N THR A 136 -4.99 1.70 9.37
CA THR A 136 -4.80 2.84 10.30
C THR A 136 -4.04 2.42 11.56
N SER A 137 -3.73 3.37 12.45
CA SER A 137 -2.99 3.10 13.70
C SER A 137 -3.74 2.16 14.66
N GLY A 138 -5.07 2.02 14.53
CA GLY A 138 -5.91 1.02 15.22
C GLY A 138 -6.13 -0.27 14.43
N SER A 139 -7.12 -1.09 14.82
CA SER A 139 -7.60 -2.25 14.04
C SER A 139 -8.54 -1.85 12.88
N GLY A 140 -8.54 -0.58 12.52
CA GLY A 140 -9.43 -0.01 11.51
C GLY A 140 -8.76 0.09 10.15
N GLU A 141 -9.54 -0.17 9.11
CA GLU A 141 -9.16 0.01 7.72
C GLU A 141 -9.84 1.26 7.16
N ALA A 142 -9.10 2.01 6.32
CA ALA A 142 -9.62 3.18 5.64
C ALA A 142 -9.58 2.96 4.12
N LEU A 143 -10.73 3.09 3.48
CA LEU A 143 -10.82 3.13 2.02
C LEU A 143 -10.26 4.48 1.54
N GLN A 144 -9.34 4.42 0.59
CA GLN A 144 -8.76 5.57 -0.08
C GLN A 144 -9.07 5.48 -1.57
N CYS A 145 -9.11 6.62 -2.24
CA CYS A 145 -9.36 6.68 -3.68
C CYS A 145 -8.44 7.70 -4.35
N ILE A 146 -8.00 7.37 -5.57
CA ILE A 146 -7.25 8.24 -6.47
C ILE A 146 -7.97 8.22 -7.83
N GLU A 147 -8.03 9.39 -8.47
CA GLU A 147 -8.56 9.55 -9.82
C GLU A 147 -7.40 9.57 -10.83
N GLY A 148 -7.60 8.89 -11.97
CA GLY A 148 -6.71 8.87 -13.13
C GLY A 148 -7.40 9.29 -14.41
#